data_AF-A0A9D2MEK6-F1
#
_entry.id   AF-A0A9D2MEK6-F1
#
_cell.length_a   1.000
_cell.length_b   1.000
_cell.length_c   1.000
_cell.angle_alpha   90.00
_cell.angle_beta   90.00
_cell.angle_gamma   90.00
#
_symmetry.space_group_name_H-M   'P 1'
#
loop_
_entity.id
_entity.type
_entity.pdbx_description
1 polymer ?
#
loop_
_entity_poly.entity_id
_entity_poly.type
_entity_poly.pdbx_seq_one_letter_code
_entity_poly.pdbx_strand_id
1 'polypeptide(L)'
;MSQTMVNFRMDEDVKRKMEQACKDMGMSMTTAFTIFAVKVGNERRIPFEITADPFYSESNMRYLRRVIGDIESGRAKLTEHELIED
;
A
#
# COMPACT_ATOMS: atom_id res chain seq x y z
N MET A 1 10.83 -32.49 -8.64
CA MET A 1 11.27 -31.09 -8.75
C MET A 1 12.23 -30.81 -7.61
N SER A 2 13.42 -30.26 -7.87
CA SER A 2 14.38 -29.89 -6.82
C SER A 2 13.81 -28.74 -5.99
N GLN A 3 13.69 -28.92 -4.67
CA GLN A 3 13.31 -27.85 -3.76
C GLN A 3 14.55 -27.03 -3.40
N THR A 4 14.42 -25.70 -3.41
CA THR A 4 15.47 -24.77 -3.00
C THR A 4 14.90 -23.87 -1.90
N MET A 5 15.69 -23.61 -0.86
CA MET A 5 15.29 -22.75 0.26
C MET A 5 15.60 -21.28 -0.06
N VAL A 6 14.66 -20.40 0.22
CA VAL A 6 14.82 -18.94 0.11
C VAL A 6 14.70 -18.34 1.49
N ASN A 7 15.72 -17.58 1.92
CA ASN A 7 15.76 -16.90 3.22
C ASN A 7 15.87 -15.39 3.02
N PHE A 8 14.99 -14.62 3.69
CA PHE A 8 15.04 -13.16 3.70
C PHE A 8 14.67 -12.63 5.08
N ARG A 9 15.18 -11.43 5.40
CA ARG A 9 14.84 -10.71 6.63
C ARG A 9 13.62 -9.82 6.36
N MET A 10 12.74 -9.76 7.33
CA MET A 10 11.50 -8.97 7.27
C MET A 10 11.24 -8.39 8.66
N ASP A 11 10.68 -7.19 8.70
CA ASP A 11 10.20 -6.58 9.93
C ASP A 11 9.11 -7.45 10.60
N GLU A 12 9.13 -7.53 11.92
CA GLU A 12 8.24 -8.42 12.68
C GLU A 12 6.76 -8.06 12.51
N ASP A 13 6.43 -6.77 12.45
CA ASP A 13 5.05 -6.31 12.28
C ASP A 13 4.55 -6.61 10.87
N VAL A 14 5.42 -6.49 9.87
CA VAL A 14 5.10 -6.85 8.48
C VAL A 14 4.84 -8.36 8.38
N LYS A 15 5.68 -9.19 9.01
CA LYS A 15 5.49 -10.65 9.07
C LYS A 15 4.14 -11.01 9.66
N ARG A 16 3.83 -10.46 10.83
CA ARG A 16 2.60 -10.76 11.58
C ARG A 16 1.34 -10.39 10.80
N LYS A 17 1.32 -9.21 10.17
CA LYS A 17 0.21 -8.76 9.31
C LYS A 17 0.01 -9.69 8.12
N MET A 18 1.09 -10.07 7.45
CA MET A 18 1.03 -10.95 6.29
C MET A 18 0.59 -12.37 6.67
N GLU A 19 1.03 -12.90 7.81
CA GLU A 19 0.61 -14.23 8.32
C GLU A 19 -0.89 -14.26 8.61
N GLN A 20 -1.41 -13.22 9.27
CA GLN A 20 -2.84 -13.10 9.54
C GLN A 20 -3.64 -13.03 8.24
N ALA A 21 -3.24 -12.18 7.29
CA ALA A 21 -3.92 -12.06 6.00
C ALA A 21 -3.92 -13.38 5.22
N CYS A 22 -2.80 -14.11 5.18
CA CYS A 22 -2.74 -15.42 4.53
C CYS A 22 -3.70 -16.43 5.18
N LYS A 23 -3.78 -16.43 6.52
CA LYS A 23 -4.68 -17.30 7.28
C LYS A 23 -6.15 -16.99 6.99
N ASP A 24 -6.52 -15.71 6.93
CA ASP A 24 -7.88 -15.28 6.61
C ASP A 24 -8.28 -15.67 5.17
N MET A 25 -7.30 -15.71 4.26
CA MET A 25 -7.46 -16.21 2.89
C MET A 25 -7.36 -17.75 2.77
N GLY A 26 -7.18 -18.48 3.88
CA GLY A 26 -7.11 -19.94 3.89
C GLY A 26 -5.84 -20.52 3.27
N MET A 27 -4.72 -19.79 3.25
CA MET A 27 -3.46 -20.24 2.67
C MET A 27 -2.26 -20.01 3.58
N SER A 28 -1.17 -20.76 3.33
CA SER A 28 0.08 -20.57 4.05
C SER A 28 0.91 -19.43 3.45
N MET A 29 1.82 -18.88 4.25
CA MET A 29 2.81 -17.90 3.78
C MET A 29 3.61 -18.43 2.58
N THR A 30 4.06 -19.68 2.63
CA THR A 30 4.79 -20.35 1.55
C THR A 30 3.96 -20.43 0.27
N THR A 31 2.66 -20.70 0.39
CA THR A 31 1.73 -20.73 -0.75
C THR A 31 1.65 -19.35 -1.40
N ALA A 32 1.48 -18.29 -0.60
CA ALA A 32 1.40 -16.91 -1.09
C ALA A 32 2.69 -16.50 -1.84
N PHE A 33 3.86 -16.77 -1.27
CA PHE A 33 5.15 -16.50 -1.93
C PHE A 33 5.35 -17.32 -3.21
N THR A 34 4.90 -18.57 -3.23
CA THR A 34 4.98 -19.41 -4.42
C THR A 34 4.13 -18.84 -5.56
N ILE A 35 2.89 -18.41 -5.27
CA ILE A 35 2.01 -17.76 -6.24
C ILE A 35 2.65 -16.48 -6.78
N PHE A 36 3.19 -15.63 -5.88
CA PHE A 36 3.92 -14.43 -6.27
C PHE A 36 5.09 -14.74 -7.20
N ALA A 37 5.96 -15.69 -6.83
CA ALA A 37 7.13 -16.06 -7.61
C ALA A 37 6.75 -16.60 -9.00
N VAL A 38 5.72 -17.45 -9.10
CA VAL A 38 5.20 -17.97 -10.37
C VAL A 38 4.66 -16.83 -11.24
N LYS A 39 3.88 -15.91 -10.66
CA LYS A 39 3.30 -14.77 -11.39
C LYS A 39 4.38 -13.85 -11.94
N VAL A 40 5.38 -13.48 -11.12
CA VAL A 40 6.52 -12.66 -11.52
C VAL A 40 7.36 -13.36 -12.59
N GLY A 41 7.64 -14.66 -12.41
CA GLY A 41 8.43 -15.45 -13.35
C GLY A 41 7.79 -15.56 -14.73
N ASN A 42 6.47 -15.74 -14.78
CA ASN A 42 5.72 -15.86 -16.04
C ASN A 42 5.52 -14.51 -16.73
N GLU A 43 5.17 -13.46 -15.98
CA GLU A 43 4.79 -12.16 -16.56
C GLU A 43 5.94 -11.16 -16.66
N ARG A 44 7.12 -11.49 -16.11
CA ARG A 44 8.31 -10.62 -16.11
C ARG A 44 8.04 -9.23 -15.53
N ARG A 45 7.09 -9.13 -14.59
CA ARG A 45 6.71 -7.89 -13.89
C ARG A 45 6.21 -8.20 -12.48
N ILE A 46 6.20 -7.18 -11.63
CA ILE A 46 5.61 -7.28 -10.29
C ILE A 46 4.07 -7.24 -10.41
N PRO A 47 3.32 -8.18 -9.79
CA PRO A 47 1.88 -8.29 -9.93
C PRO A 47 1.09 -7.31 -9.05
N PHE A 48 1.69 -6.15 -8.76
CA PHE A 48 1.10 -5.02 -8.07
C PHE A 48 1.87 -3.77 -8.48
N GLU A 49 1.23 -2.61 -8.34
CA GLU A 49 1.86 -1.32 -8.60
C GLU A 49 2.85 -0.98 -7.48
N ILE A 50 4.05 -0.54 -7.84
CA ILE A 50 5.03 -0.04 -6.87
C ILE A 50 4.91 1.48 -6.90
N THR A 51 4.13 2.02 -5.98
CA THR A 51 4.00 3.47 -5.79
C THR A 51 4.76 3.89 -4.53
N ALA A 52 5.49 5.00 -4.63
CA ALA A 52 5.92 5.77 -3.48
C ALA A 52 4.93 6.92 -3.36
N ASP A 53 3.75 6.67 -2.78
CA ASP A 53 2.63 7.61 -2.84
C ASP A 53 3.03 9.01 -2.31
N PRO A 54 3.17 10.02 -3.20
CA PRO A 54 3.52 11.37 -2.78
C PRO A 54 2.38 12.04 -2.01
N PHE A 55 1.14 11.58 -2.19
CA PHE A 55 -0.05 12.12 -1.55
C PHE A 55 -0.02 11.92 -0.03
N TYR A 56 0.41 10.75 0.45
CA TYR A 56 0.56 10.52 1.90
C TYR A 56 1.95 10.92 2.43
N SER A 57 2.72 11.73 1.69
CA SER A 57 3.96 12.30 2.22
C SER A 57 3.69 13.12 3.49
N GLU A 58 4.62 13.08 4.45
CA GLU A 58 4.52 13.84 5.71
C GLU A 58 4.26 15.34 5.46
N SER A 59 4.86 15.91 4.42
CA SER A 59 4.63 17.29 4.00
C SER A 59 3.19 17.54 3.56
N ASN A 60 2.64 16.66 2.71
CA ASN A 60 1.27 16.82 2.22
C ASN A 60 0.26 16.56 3.34
N MET A 61 0.49 15.54 4.18
CA MET A 61 -0.36 15.26 5.35
C MET A 61 -0.38 16.43 6.34
N ARG A 62 0.76 17.11 6.54
CA ARG A 62 0.83 18.32 7.37
C ARG A 62 0.04 19.48 6.75
N TYR A 63 0.17 19.67 5.44
CA TYR A 63 -0.62 20.67 4.71
C TYR A 63 -2.12 20.40 4.85
N LEU A 64 -2.57 19.17 4.60
CA LEU A 64 -3.98 18.78 4.72
C LEU A 64 -4.53 19.01 6.13
N ARG A 65 -3.80 18.61 7.18
CA ARG A 65 -4.19 18.88 8.57
C ARG A 65 -4.34 20.38 8.85
N ARG A 66 -3.45 21.21 8.31
CA ARG A 66 -3.54 22.67 8.44
C ARG A 66 -4.80 23.21 7.75
N VAL A 67 -5.05 22.79 6.51
CA VAL A 67 -6.25 23.20 5.76
C VAL A 67 -7.52 22.82 6.50
N ILE A 68 -7.60 21.59 7.01
CA ILE A 68 -8.74 21.14 7.83
C ILE A 68 -8.91 22.04 9.06
N GLY A 69 -7.84 22.32 9.81
CA GLY A 69 -7.93 23.21 10.97
C GLY A 69 -8.32 24.65 10.62
N ASP A 70 -7.90 25.17 9.46
CA ASP A 70 -8.32 26.49 8.97
C ASP A 70 -9.82 26.50 8.59
N ILE A 71 -10.35 25.40 8.05
CA ILE A 71 -11.78 25.22 7.76
C ILE A 71 -12.59 25.14 9.07
N GLU A 72 -12.21 24.26 9.98
CA GLU A 72 -12.90 24.06 11.26
C GLU A 72 -12.92 25.32 12.13
N SER A 73 -11.85 26.14 12.06
CA SER A 73 -11.78 27.43 12.76
C SER A 73 -12.45 28.58 12.02
N GLY A 74 -13.06 28.35 10.85
CA GLY A 74 -13.73 29.37 10.05
C GLY A 74 -12.79 30.41 9.41
N ARG A 75 -11.48 30.15 9.40
CA ARG A 75 -10.46 31.03 8.80
C ARG A 75 -10.26 30.76 7.30
N ALA A 76 -10.66 29.58 6.83
CA ALA A 76 -10.56 29.22 5.43
C ALA A 76 -11.57 30.01 4.58
N LYS A 77 -11.08 30.67 3.53
CA LYS A 77 -11.92 31.28 2.50
C LYS A 77 -12.21 30.22 1.43
N LEU A 78 -13.39 29.61 1.53
CA LEU A 78 -13.87 28.64 0.54
C LEU A 78 -14.46 29.39 -0.65
N THR A 79 -14.13 28.95 -1.86
CA THR A 79 -14.69 29.45 -3.10
C THR A 79 -15.34 28.29 -3.84
N GLU A 80 -16.59 28.46 -4.25
CA GLU A 80 -17.25 27.49 -5.11
C GLU A 80 -16.51 27.41 -6.45
N HIS A 81 -16.32 26.19 -6.94
CA HIS A 81 -15.77 25.92 -8.26
C HIS A 81 -16.79 25.11 -9.05
N GLU A 82 -16.93 25.40 -10.35
CA GLU A 82 -17.81 24.63 -11.22
C GLU A 82 -17.35 23.17 -11.33
N LEU A 83 -18.26 22.27 -11.67
CA LEU A 83 -17.90 20.87 -11.93
C LEU A 83 -16.92 20.85 -13.11
N ILE A 84 -15.84 20.09 -12.97
CA ILE A 84 -14.92 19.85 -14.08
C ILE A 84 -15.64 18.87 -15.02
N GLU A 85 -15.97 19.34 -16.22
CA GLU A 85 -16.47 18.47 -17.30
C GLU A 85 -15.31 17.62 -17.84
N ASP A 86 -15.59 16.35 -18.16
CA ASP A 86 -14.61 15.36 -18.66
C ASP A 86 -13.96 15.76 -20.00
#